data_AF-A0A4Y9NVC1-F1
#
_entry.id   AF-A0A4Y9NVC1-F1
#
_cell.length_a   1.000
_cell.length_b   1.000
_cell.length_c   1.000
_cell.angle_alpha   90.00
_cell.angle_beta   90.00
_cell.angle_gamma   90.00
#
_symmetry.space_group_name_H-M   'P 1'
#
loop_
_entity.id
_entity.type
_entity.pdbx_description
1 polymer ?
#
loop_
_entity_poly.entity_id
_entity_poly.type
_entity_poly.pdbx_seq_one_letter_code
_entity_poly.pdbx_strand_id
1 'polypeptide(L)'
;MSELTAAVRAETEQLFGLRRTWVDTVPGIEMVQVHYAWTAPGREPDWEAADTRVLTPSEDSPGLRTAVIEVPRQVDGSREYLLHHFFFLVTGDESSTSPVLTEEIVAREITYTDDTGAWTHVGIGWGVSPGLPDLAAPNYTAAAMEGLSFEDAGAGAPAEPAPIHEFVRAQPLPHVFHGLVWGPRGFDLGYVFHLVRAGGPRPEDDTEVWEDNGGSGWTIRL
;
A
#
# COMPACT_ATOMS: atom_id res chain seq x y z
N MET A 1 25.86 -7.24 0.44
CA MET A 1 24.87 -6.18 0.69
C MET A 1 24.95 -5.81 2.16
N SER A 2 24.88 -4.51 2.49
CA SER A 2 25.07 -4.00 3.86
C SER A 2 23.83 -4.27 4.72
N GLU A 3 24.01 -4.62 5.99
CA GLU A 3 22.92 -4.78 6.97
C GLU A 3 22.03 -3.54 7.07
N LEU A 4 22.60 -2.36 6.80
CA LEU A 4 21.88 -1.08 6.75
C LEU A 4 20.83 -1.04 5.62
N THR A 5 21.10 -1.72 4.49
CA THR A 5 20.19 -1.76 3.33
C THR A 5 19.05 -2.76 3.53
N ALA A 6 19.29 -3.83 4.30
CA ALA A 6 18.27 -4.80 4.66
C ALA A 6 17.31 -4.29 5.74
N ALA A 7 17.82 -3.57 6.75
CA ALA A 7 17.00 -2.99 7.82
C ALA A 7 16.05 -1.89 7.31
N VAL A 8 16.55 -0.97 6.47
CA VAL A 8 15.72 0.07 5.83
C VAL A 8 14.66 -0.56 4.93
N ARG A 9 15.01 -1.63 4.20
CA ARG A 9 14.06 -2.38 3.36
C ARG A 9 12.97 -3.07 4.19
N ALA A 10 13.33 -3.70 5.31
CA ALA A 10 12.37 -4.32 6.24
C ALA A 10 11.44 -3.30 6.92
N GLU A 11 11.92 -2.07 7.17
CA GLU A 11 11.07 -0.96 7.65
C GLU A 11 10.14 -0.42 6.54
N THR A 12 10.61 -0.33 5.29
CA THR A 12 9.77 0.15 4.17
C THR A 12 8.72 -0.88 3.74
N GLU A 13 9.04 -2.17 3.84
CA GLU A 13 8.10 -3.29 3.62
C GLU A 13 7.00 -3.37 4.69
N GLN A 14 7.13 -2.63 5.80
CA GLN A 14 6.13 -2.49 6.85
C GLN A 14 5.21 -1.28 6.67
N LEU A 15 5.41 -0.42 5.68
CA LEU A 15 4.58 0.76 5.46
C LEU A 15 3.79 0.65 4.14
N PHE A 16 2.76 1.47 4.01
CA PHE A 16 2.07 1.74 2.75
C PHE A 16 1.74 3.23 2.65
N GLY A 17 1.74 3.76 1.44
CA GLY A 17 1.34 5.13 1.17
C GLY A 17 -0.18 5.26 1.21
N LEU A 18 -0.69 6.22 1.98
CA LEU A 18 -2.09 6.62 1.97
C LEU A 18 -2.18 8.09 1.62
N ARG A 19 -2.92 8.43 0.56
CA ARG A 19 -3.11 9.84 0.20
C ARG A 19 -4.17 10.48 1.08
N ARG A 20 -3.82 11.64 1.64
CA ARG A 20 -4.71 12.57 2.33
C ARG A 20 -4.97 13.77 1.45
N THR A 21 -6.21 14.23 1.49
CA THR A 21 -6.69 15.32 0.66
C THR A 21 -7.42 16.33 1.51
N TRP A 22 -7.20 17.61 1.18
CA TRP A 22 -7.97 18.73 1.69
C TRP A 22 -8.49 19.55 0.52
N VAL A 23 -9.73 20.03 0.62
CA VAL A 23 -10.31 20.99 -0.33
C VAL A 23 -10.49 22.30 0.41
N ASP A 24 -9.85 23.36 -0.09
CA ASP A 24 -9.92 24.70 0.49
C ASP A 24 -11.39 25.16 0.56
N THR A 25 -11.90 25.34 1.78
CA THR A 25 -13.28 25.76 2.03
C THR A 25 -13.45 27.28 2.03
N VAL A 26 -12.35 28.02 2.17
CA VAL A 26 -12.29 29.49 2.20
C VAL A 26 -11.06 29.98 1.43
N PRO A 27 -11.10 31.18 0.83
CA PRO A 27 -9.94 31.75 0.16
C PRO A 27 -8.85 32.14 1.17
N GLY A 28 -7.60 32.21 0.70
CA GLY A 28 -6.48 32.74 1.48
C GLY A 28 -5.83 31.74 2.45
N ILE A 29 -6.16 30.45 2.37
CA ILE A 29 -5.43 29.40 3.11
C ILE A 29 -3.99 29.37 2.61
N GLU A 30 -3.04 29.59 3.50
CA GLU A 30 -1.61 29.63 3.17
C GLU A 30 -1.01 28.22 3.30
N MET A 31 -1.38 27.51 4.36
CA MET A 31 -0.85 26.20 4.68
C MET A 31 -1.94 25.28 5.21
N VAL A 32 -1.86 24.01 4.80
CA VAL A 32 -2.61 22.91 5.40
C VAL A 32 -1.63 21.82 5.79
N GLN A 33 -1.72 21.35 7.02
CA GLN A 33 -0.96 20.21 7.54
C GLN A 33 -1.91 19.12 8.00
N VAL A 34 -1.60 17.86 7.72
CA VAL A 34 -2.25 16.73 8.39
C VAL A 34 -1.39 16.31 9.56
N HIS A 35 -2.01 16.19 10.73
CA HIS A 35 -1.46 15.56 11.92
C HIS A 35 -2.10 14.18 12.04
N TYR A 36 -1.31 13.14 12.26
CA TYR A 36 -1.83 11.78 12.32
C TYR A 36 -1.08 10.89 13.31
N ALA A 37 -1.83 9.97 13.91
CA ALA A 37 -1.33 8.93 14.81
C ALA A 37 -2.15 7.66 14.60
N TRP A 38 -1.57 6.51 14.93
CA TRP A 38 -2.26 5.22 14.89
C TRP A 38 -2.26 4.53 16.24
N THR A 39 -3.31 3.77 16.51
CA THR A 39 -3.46 3.06 17.79
C THR A 39 -4.12 1.70 17.59
N ALA A 40 -3.86 0.77 18.52
CA ALA A 40 -4.70 -0.41 18.66
C ALA A 40 -6.14 0.01 19.03
N PRO A 41 -7.18 -0.75 18.60
CA PRO A 41 -8.56 -0.41 18.91
C PRO A 41 -8.82 -0.19 20.41
N GLY A 42 -9.53 0.89 20.74
CA GLY A 42 -9.88 1.25 22.12
C GLY A 42 -8.79 2.02 22.90
N ARG A 43 -7.69 2.42 22.24
CA ARG A 43 -6.69 3.33 22.80
C ARG A 43 -6.89 4.75 22.26
N GLU A 44 -6.46 5.73 23.06
CA GLU A 44 -6.39 7.13 22.65
C GLU A 44 -5.10 7.42 21.87
N PRO A 45 -5.13 8.29 20.85
CA PRO A 45 -3.92 8.72 20.14
C PRO A 45 -3.01 9.57 21.03
N ASP A 46 -1.70 9.30 20.93
CA ASP A 46 -0.68 10.18 21.49
C ASP A 46 -0.36 11.30 20.49
N TRP A 47 -0.94 12.47 20.71
CA TRP A 47 -0.74 13.63 19.84
C TRP A 47 0.62 14.31 20.03
N GLU A 48 1.32 14.07 21.14
CA GLU A 48 2.67 14.62 21.35
C GLU A 48 3.69 13.88 20.48
N ALA A 49 3.44 12.60 20.19
CA ALA A 49 4.23 11.76 19.30
C ALA A 49 3.68 11.66 17.87
N ALA A 50 2.63 12.41 17.54
CA ALA A 50 1.99 12.34 16.23
C ALA A 50 2.90 12.87 15.11
N ASP A 51 2.83 12.20 13.96
CA ASP A 51 3.51 12.62 12.75
C ASP A 51 2.73 13.73 12.05
N THR A 52 3.44 14.51 11.22
CA THR A 52 2.84 15.59 10.45
C THR A 52 3.34 15.63 9.01
N ARG A 53 2.47 16.04 8.08
CA ARG A 53 2.83 16.32 6.68
C ARG A 53 2.12 17.57 6.18
N VAL A 54 2.84 18.41 5.44
CA VAL A 54 2.24 19.55 4.72
C VAL A 54 1.53 19.03 3.46
N LEU A 55 0.29 19.48 3.24
CA LEU A 55 -0.44 19.21 2.02
C LEU A 55 -0.10 20.25 0.96
N THR A 56 0.34 19.78 -0.20
CA THR A 56 0.72 20.62 -1.34
C THR A 56 -0.45 20.78 -2.30
N PRO A 57 -0.69 21.99 -2.84
CA PRO A 57 -1.67 22.20 -3.90
C PRO A 57 -1.40 21.32 -5.12
N SER A 58 -2.46 20.79 -5.72
CA SER A 58 -2.41 20.13 -7.03
C SER A 58 -2.19 21.18 -8.12
N GLU A 59 -1.39 20.84 -9.14
CA GLU A 59 -1.14 21.74 -10.27
C GLU A 59 -2.44 22.11 -11.00
N ASP A 60 -3.31 21.12 -11.23
CA ASP A 60 -4.57 21.29 -11.95
C ASP A 60 -5.70 21.93 -11.11
N SER A 61 -5.52 21.99 -9.79
CA SER A 61 -6.54 22.53 -8.88
C SER A 61 -5.86 23.07 -7.62
N PRO A 62 -5.51 24.37 -7.59
CA PRO A 62 -4.82 24.98 -6.45
C PRO A 62 -5.59 24.87 -5.11
N GLY A 63 -6.92 24.73 -5.17
CA GLY A 63 -7.77 24.52 -3.99
C GLY A 63 -7.84 23.07 -3.52
N LEU A 64 -7.30 22.12 -4.30
CA LEU A 64 -7.16 20.72 -3.92
C LEU A 64 -5.74 20.49 -3.44
N ARG A 65 -5.56 20.16 -2.17
CA ARG A 65 -4.25 19.92 -1.58
C ARG A 65 -4.11 18.47 -1.19
N THR A 66 -2.93 17.89 -1.41
CA THR A 66 -2.69 16.48 -1.07
C THR A 66 -1.35 16.24 -0.40
N ALA A 67 -1.27 15.17 0.38
CA ALA A 67 -0.03 14.62 0.89
C ALA A 67 -0.14 13.10 0.92
N VAL A 68 0.96 12.38 0.68
CA VAL A 68 1.05 10.95 0.98
C VAL A 68 1.65 10.81 2.36
N ILE A 69 0.93 10.13 3.25
CA ILE A 69 1.43 9.71 4.55
C ILE A 69 1.87 8.24 4.46
N GLU A 70 2.90 7.89 5.22
CA GLU A 70 3.36 6.51 5.34
C GLU A 70 2.67 5.89 6.55
N VAL A 71 1.94 4.80 6.32
CA VAL A 71 1.07 4.18 7.31
C VAL A 71 1.53 2.75 7.54
N PRO A 72 1.67 2.27 8.79
CA PRO A 72 2.13 0.92 9.04
C PRO A 72 1.13 -0.14 8.57
N ARG A 73 1.63 -1.24 8.02
CA ARG A 73 0.82 -2.42 7.66
C ARG A 73 0.34 -3.17 8.90
N GLN A 74 1.00 -2.97 10.05
CA GLN A 74 0.61 -3.53 11.34
C GLN A 74 0.94 -2.60 12.50
N VAL A 75 0.09 -2.59 13.53
CA VAL A 75 0.31 -1.90 14.80
C VAL A 75 0.12 -2.93 15.91
N ASP A 76 1.10 -3.06 16.81
CA ASP A 76 1.10 -4.06 17.89
C ASP A 76 0.83 -5.50 17.40
N GLY A 77 1.35 -5.85 16.21
CA GLY A 77 1.16 -7.15 15.55
C GLY A 77 -0.23 -7.36 14.92
N SER A 78 -1.13 -6.38 15.02
CA SER A 78 -2.45 -6.41 14.38
C SER A 78 -2.41 -5.73 13.02
N ARG A 79 -3.08 -6.34 12.03
CA ARG A 79 -3.34 -5.74 10.70
C ARG A 79 -4.59 -4.87 10.68
N GLU A 80 -5.31 -4.81 11.80
CA GLU A 80 -6.47 -3.97 12.02
C GLU A 80 -6.20 -3.02 13.18
N TYR A 81 -6.28 -1.73 12.92
CA TYR A 81 -5.96 -0.67 13.89
C TYR A 81 -6.65 0.64 13.49
N LEU A 82 -6.57 1.65 14.35
CA LEU A 82 -7.21 2.95 14.11
C LEU A 82 -6.17 3.98 13.64
N LEU A 83 -6.52 4.74 12.61
CA LEU A 83 -5.78 5.91 12.15
C LEU A 83 -6.57 7.16 12.52
N HIS A 84 -6.01 7.96 13.43
CA HIS A 84 -6.55 9.22 13.88
C HIS A 84 -5.84 10.35 13.14
N HIS A 85 -6.59 11.33 12.64
CA HIS A 85 -5.99 12.50 12.02
C HIS A 85 -6.87 13.73 12.11
N PHE A 86 -6.25 14.90 12.00
CA PHE A 86 -6.93 16.17 11.80
C PHE A 86 -6.08 17.07 10.90
N PHE A 87 -6.69 18.12 10.37
CA PHE A 87 -6.02 19.13 9.57
C PHE A 87 -5.79 20.39 10.39
N PHE A 88 -4.58 20.92 10.34
CA PHE A 88 -4.21 22.24 10.86
C PHE A 88 -4.10 23.21 9.69
N LEU A 89 -4.73 24.36 9.82
CA LEU A 89 -4.84 25.38 8.76
C LEU A 89 -4.26 26.70 9.25
N VAL A 90 -3.54 27.39 8.35
CA VAL A 90 -3.06 28.76 8.56
C VAL A 90 -3.66 29.69 7.50
N THR A 91 -4.19 30.82 7.93
CA THR A 91 -4.81 31.85 7.08
C THR A 91 -4.44 33.23 7.64
N GLY A 92 -3.44 33.89 7.05
CA GLY A 92 -2.86 35.11 7.61
C GLY A 92 -2.35 34.89 9.03
N ASP A 93 -2.81 35.73 9.96
CA ASP A 93 -2.46 35.65 11.38
C ASP A 93 -3.32 34.66 12.18
N GLU A 94 -4.28 33.99 11.54
CA GLU A 94 -5.19 33.04 12.18
C GLU A 94 -4.78 31.58 11.90
N SER A 95 -5.04 30.71 12.88
CA SER A 95 -4.93 29.27 12.70
C SER A 95 -6.17 28.55 13.24
N SER A 96 -6.50 27.43 12.62
CA SER A 96 -7.64 26.60 13.02
C SER A 96 -7.35 25.12 12.80
N THR A 97 -8.19 24.26 13.37
CA THR A 97 -8.12 22.81 13.19
C THR A 97 -9.46 22.26 12.74
N SER A 98 -9.42 21.21 11.92
CA SER A 98 -10.60 20.37 11.70
C SER A 98 -10.92 19.55 12.96
N PRO A 99 -12.14 18.98 13.08
CA PRO A 99 -12.38 17.88 13.99
C PRO A 99 -11.40 16.73 13.76
N VAL A 100 -11.15 15.95 14.81
CA VAL A 100 -10.42 14.67 14.71
C VAL A 100 -11.30 13.66 13.99
N LEU A 101 -10.73 13.05 12.96
CA LEU A 101 -11.29 11.94 12.20
C LEU A 101 -10.58 10.66 12.64
N THR A 102 -11.34 9.58 12.76
CA THR A 102 -10.80 8.25 13.07
C THR A 102 -11.30 7.27 12.02
N GLU A 103 -10.37 6.58 11.38
CA GLU A 103 -10.64 5.55 10.39
C GLU A 103 -10.05 4.22 10.85
N GLU A 104 -10.78 3.14 10.60
CA GLU A 104 -10.27 1.80 10.85
C GLU A 104 -9.48 1.33 9.64
N ILE A 105 -8.19 1.07 9.80
CA ILE A 105 -7.37 0.43 8.78
C ILE A 105 -7.57 -1.08 8.85
N VAL A 106 -7.77 -1.70 7.69
CA VAL A 106 -7.90 -3.16 7.55
C VAL A 106 -6.97 -3.69 6.49
N ALA A 107 -6.66 -4.98 6.60
CA ALA A 107 -6.05 -5.76 5.53
C ALA A 107 -7.09 -6.62 4.82
N ARG A 108 -6.91 -6.81 3.51
CA ARG A 108 -7.65 -7.78 2.70
C ARG A 108 -6.69 -8.66 1.92
N GLU A 109 -7.05 -9.92 1.79
CA GLU A 109 -6.33 -10.86 0.94
C GLU A 109 -6.82 -10.76 -0.50
N ILE A 110 -5.87 -10.73 -1.43
CA ILE A 110 -6.08 -10.84 -2.86
C ILE A 110 -5.41 -12.12 -3.33
N THR A 111 -6.14 -12.87 -4.16
CA THR A 111 -5.69 -14.15 -4.69
C THR A 111 -5.51 -14.09 -6.20
N TYR A 112 -4.39 -14.62 -6.69
CA TYR A 112 -4.19 -14.93 -8.11
C TYR A 112 -4.08 -16.44 -8.30
N THR A 113 -4.78 -17.00 -9.28
CA THR A 113 -4.75 -18.43 -9.61
C THR A 113 -4.11 -18.61 -10.98
N ASP A 114 -3.02 -19.39 -11.04
CA ASP A 114 -2.36 -19.79 -12.27
C ASP A 114 -2.62 -21.28 -12.55
N ASP A 115 -3.55 -21.53 -13.47
CA ASP A 115 -3.89 -22.89 -13.92
C ASP A 115 -2.80 -23.51 -14.81
N THR A 116 -1.82 -22.72 -15.28
CA THR A 116 -0.82 -23.14 -16.27
C THR A 116 0.57 -23.39 -15.68
N GLY A 117 0.83 -22.85 -14.49
CA GLY A 117 2.16 -22.85 -13.87
C GLY A 117 3.19 -22.13 -14.74
N ALA A 118 2.77 -21.03 -15.36
CA ALA A 118 3.60 -20.15 -16.17
C ALA A 118 4.39 -19.18 -15.29
N TRP A 119 3.85 -18.81 -14.12
CA TRP A 119 4.38 -17.73 -13.31
C TRP A 119 5.19 -18.25 -12.14
N THR A 120 6.33 -17.61 -11.91
CA THR A 120 7.22 -17.89 -10.77
C THR A 120 7.02 -16.91 -9.64
N HIS A 121 6.55 -15.70 -9.95
CA HIS A 121 6.25 -14.65 -8.99
C HIS A 121 4.98 -13.91 -9.39
N VAL A 122 4.23 -13.50 -8.38
CA VAL A 122 3.07 -12.62 -8.53
C VAL A 122 3.26 -11.45 -7.57
N GLY A 123 3.18 -10.24 -8.11
CA GLY A 123 3.04 -9.00 -7.37
C GLY A 123 1.65 -8.41 -7.52
N ILE A 124 1.28 -7.54 -6.61
CA ILE A 124 0.03 -6.79 -6.63
C ILE A 124 0.40 -5.31 -6.56
N GLY A 125 0.16 -4.59 -7.64
CA GLY A 125 0.14 -3.13 -7.62
C GLY A 125 -1.23 -2.66 -7.15
N TRP A 126 -1.30 -1.77 -6.17
CA TRP A 126 -2.59 -1.35 -5.61
C TRP A 126 -2.57 0.07 -5.09
N GLY A 127 -3.75 0.64 -4.86
CA GLY A 127 -3.89 1.96 -4.30
C GLY A 127 -5.30 2.24 -3.78
N VAL A 128 -5.37 3.08 -2.76
CA VAL A 128 -6.62 3.57 -2.18
C VAL A 128 -6.51 5.08 -1.96
N SER A 129 -7.57 5.80 -2.34
CA SER A 129 -7.72 7.22 -2.05
C SER A 129 -9.20 7.50 -1.76
N PRO A 130 -9.55 7.65 -0.48
CA PRO A 130 -10.88 8.03 -0.05
C PRO A 130 -11.50 9.17 -0.86
N GLY A 131 -12.52 8.85 -1.65
CA GLY A 131 -13.31 9.81 -2.42
C GLY A 131 -12.67 10.34 -3.72
N LEU A 132 -11.40 10.00 -4.02
CA LEU A 132 -10.70 10.44 -5.24
C LEU A 132 -9.77 9.34 -5.78
N PRO A 133 -10.31 8.28 -6.44
CA PRO A 133 -9.54 7.10 -6.87
C PRO A 133 -8.32 7.42 -7.75
N ASP A 134 -8.43 8.40 -8.64
CA ASP A 134 -7.35 8.84 -9.55
C ASP A 134 -6.13 9.41 -8.79
N LEU A 135 -6.32 9.72 -7.50
CA LEU A 135 -5.29 10.21 -6.61
C LEU A 135 -4.85 9.15 -5.61
N ALA A 136 -5.04 7.85 -5.87
CA ALA A 136 -4.44 6.82 -5.05
C ALA A 136 -2.90 6.97 -4.97
N ALA A 137 -2.35 6.78 -3.77
CA ALA A 137 -0.91 6.57 -3.63
C ALA A 137 -0.59 5.15 -4.14
N PRO A 138 0.41 4.98 -5.00
CA PRO A 138 0.78 3.66 -5.51
C PRO A 138 1.47 2.85 -4.42
N ASN A 139 1.06 1.59 -4.30
CA ASN A 139 1.60 0.62 -3.36
C ASN A 139 1.87 -0.70 -4.08
N TYR A 140 2.73 -1.53 -3.48
CA TYR A 140 3.08 -2.85 -4.02
C TYR A 140 3.18 -3.90 -2.92
N THR A 141 2.67 -5.09 -3.21
CA THR A 141 2.79 -6.27 -2.34
C THR A 141 3.27 -7.46 -3.18
N ALA A 142 4.28 -8.19 -2.70
CA ALA A 142 4.61 -9.50 -3.24
C ALA A 142 3.62 -10.54 -2.70
N ALA A 143 3.06 -11.38 -3.57
CA ALA A 143 2.17 -12.47 -3.19
C ALA A 143 2.96 -13.75 -2.96
N ALA A 144 2.61 -14.48 -1.91
CA ALA A 144 3.21 -15.77 -1.57
C ALA A 144 2.37 -16.91 -2.17
N MET A 145 3.03 -17.90 -2.77
CA MET A 145 2.33 -19.08 -3.28
C MET A 145 1.88 -19.98 -2.13
N GLU A 146 0.67 -20.53 -2.24
CA GLU A 146 0.09 -21.46 -1.27
C GLU A 146 1.01 -22.67 -1.04
N GLY A 147 1.14 -23.08 0.22
CA GLY A 147 2.00 -24.20 0.62
C GLY A 147 3.51 -23.87 0.64
N LEU A 148 3.91 -22.69 0.19
CA LEU A 148 5.28 -22.20 0.28
C LEU A 148 5.37 -21.08 1.30
N SER A 149 6.16 -21.27 2.35
CA SER A 149 6.60 -20.15 3.17
C SER A 149 7.70 -19.41 2.43
N PHE A 150 7.32 -18.50 1.54
CA PHE A 150 8.21 -17.39 1.20
C PHE A 150 8.24 -16.51 2.45
N GLU A 151 9.28 -16.70 3.26
CA GLU A 151 9.42 -16.05 4.56
C GLU A 151 9.29 -14.53 4.37
N ASP A 152 8.23 -13.97 4.97
CA ASP A 152 7.86 -12.54 5.06
C ASP A 152 6.90 -11.99 3.98
N ALA A 153 5.79 -11.42 4.45
CA ALA A 153 4.80 -10.67 3.66
C ALA A 153 5.34 -9.34 3.06
N GLY A 154 6.64 -9.08 3.24
CA GLY A 154 7.44 -8.04 2.60
C GLY A 154 8.50 -8.61 1.65
N ALA A 155 8.94 -9.85 1.83
CA ALA A 155 9.92 -10.47 0.97
C ALA A 155 9.30 -10.71 -0.41
N GLY A 156 9.80 -9.98 -1.39
CA GLY A 156 9.72 -10.42 -2.77
C GLY A 156 10.30 -11.82 -2.95
N ALA A 157 10.22 -12.31 -4.18
CA ALA A 157 11.00 -13.44 -4.69
C ALA A 157 12.30 -13.70 -3.90
N PRO A 158 12.60 -14.94 -3.46
CA PRO A 158 13.91 -15.26 -2.90
C PRO A 158 15.01 -14.70 -3.81
N ALA A 159 16.03 -14.10 -3.20
CA ALA A 159 17.12 -13.49 -3.95
C ALA A 159 17.73 -14.52 -4.91
N GLU A 160 17.94 -14.13 -6.17
CA GLU A 160 18.71 -14.91 -7.13
C GLU A 160 20.07 -15.30 -6.53
N PRO A 161 20.61 -16.51 -6.81
CA PRO A 161 20.17 -17.48 -7.81
C PRO A 161 19.52 -18.70 -7.14
N ALA A 162 18.31 -18.57 -6.62
CA ALA A 162 17.51 -19.75 -6.29
C ALA A 162 16.88 -20.30 -7.58
N PRO A 163 16.86 -21.62 -7.82
CA PRO A 163 16.15 -22.24 -8.94
C PRO A 163 14.63 -22.20 -8.70
N ILE A 164 14.07 -20.99 -8.55
CA ILE A 164 12.68 -20.75 -8.21
C ILE A 164 11.74 -21.30 -9.28
N HIS A 165 12.14 -21.24 -10.55
CA HIS A 165 11.37 -21.80 -11.65
C HIS A 165 11.15 -23.31 -11.50
N GLU A 166 12.20 -24.10 -11.24
CA GLU A 166 12.06 -25.55 -11.09
C GLU A 166 11.24 -25.90 -9.84
N PHE A 167 11.42 -25.15 -8.76
CA PHE A 167 10.70 -25.35 -7.51
C PHE A 167 9.20 -25.08 -7.66
N VAL A 168 8.84 -23.95 -8.28
CA VAL A 168 7.43 -23.59 -8.55
C VAL A 168 6.80 -24.59 -9.52
N ARG A 169 7.50 -24.95 -10.59
CA ARG A 169 7.02 -25.95 -11.58
C ARG A 169 6.80 -27.35 -10.99
N ALA A 170 7.47 -27.69 -9.88
CA ALA A 170 7.28 -28.96 -9.20
C ALA A 170 6.01 -28.98 -8.31
N GLN A 171 5.42 -27.82 -8.02
CA GLN A 171 4.18 -27.75 -7.23
C GLN A 171 2.95 -28.14 -8.05
N PRO A 172 1.95 -28.80 -7.44
CA PRO A 172 0.72 -29.18 -8.13
C PRO A 172 -0.04 -27.95 -8.62
N LEU A 173 -0.72 -28.11 -9.76
CA LEU A 173 -1.61 -27.08 -10.30
C LEU A 173 -3.02 -27.18 -9.69
N PRO A 174 -3.77 -26.07 -9.60
CA PRO A 174 -3.32 -24.72 -9.95
C PRO A 174 -2.36 -24.13 -8.90
N HIS A 175 -1.46 -23.25 -9.31
CA HIS A 175 -0.69 -22.44 -8.37
C HIS A 175 -1.57 -21.31 -7.86
N VAL A 176 -1.65 -21.14 -6.55
CA VAL A 176 -2.46 -20.08 -5.92
C VAL A 176 -1.51 -19.14 -5.20
N PHE A 177 -1.60 -17.85 -5.47
CA PHE A 177 -0.78 -16.81 -4.84
C PHE A 177 -1.65 -15.90 -3.99
N HIS A 178 -1.25 -15.68 -2.74
CA HIS A 178 -1.95 -14.85 -1.76
C HIS A 178 -1.12 -13.62 -1.42
N GLY A 179 -1.69 -12.43 -1.56
CA GLY A 179 -1.07 -11.18 -1.11
C GLY A 179 -2.04 -10.33 -0.33
N LEU A 180 -1.52 -9.41 0.47
CA LEU A 180 -2.33 -8.51 1.28
C LEU A 180 -2.30 -7.10 0.72
N VAL A 181 -3.42 -6.41 0.89
CA VAL A 181 -3.59 -4.99 0.59
C VAL A 181 -4.21 -4.30 1.80
N TRP A 182 -3.98 -3.00 1.96
CA TRP A 182 -4.40 -2.24 3.14
C TRP A 182 -5.15 -0.98 2.78
N GLY A 183 -5.95 -0.48 3.72
CA GLY A 183 -6.56 0.84 3.61
C GLY A 183 -7.69 1.04 4.61
N PRO A 184 -8.33 2.21 4.60
CA PRO A 184 -9.43 2.47 5.51
C PRO A 184 -10.67 1.64 5.11
N ARG A 185 -11.31 1.03 6.11
CA ARG A 185 -12.53 0.23 5.96
C ARG A 185 -13.63 1.08 5.31
N GLY A 186 -14.36 0.47 4.39
CA GLY A 186 -15.40 1.15 3.64
C GLY A 186 -14.85 2.08 2.56
N PHE A 187 -13.68 1.80 2.00
CA PHE A 187 -13.21 2.43 0.77
C PHE A 187 -12.91 1.42 -0.31
N ASP A 188 -12.99 1.89 -1.55
CA ASP A 188 -12.70 1.09 -2.73
C ASP A 188 -11.20 1.15 -2.98
N LEU A 189 -10.59 -0.02 -3.13
CA LEU A 189 -9.18 -0.19 -3.43
C LEU A 189 -9.05 -0.75 -4.84
N GLY A 190 -8.28 -0.05 -5.68
CA GLY A 190 -7.91 -0.51 -7.02
C GLY A 190 -6.65 -1.35 -6.98
N TYR A 191 -6.58 -2.41 -7.78
CA TYR A 191 -5.37 -3.23 -7.89
C TYR A 191 -5.21 -3.88 -9.27
N VAL A 192 -3.97 -4.28 -9.56
CA VAL A 192 -3.53 -5.00 -10.76
C VAL A 192 -2.51 -6.07 -10.37
N PHE A 193 -2.29 -7.06 -11.23
CA PHE A 193 -1.27 -8.09 -11.00
C PHE A 193 -0.03 -7.83 -11.84
N HIS A 194 1.12 -8.04 -11.22
CA HIS A 194 2.43 -8.06 -11.86
C HIS A 194 2.90 -9.51 -11.92
N LEU A 195 3.00 -10.07 -13.11
CA LEU A 195 3.25 -11.49 -13.35
C LEU A 195 4.65 -11.68 -13.91
N VAL A 196 5.48 -12.47 -13.22
CA VAL A 196 6.88 -12.68 -13.61
C VAL A 196 7.17 -14.16 -13.74
N ARG A 197 7.74 -14.51 -14.88
CA ARG A 197 8.44 -15.77 -15.12
C ARG A 197 9.94 -15.48 -15.15
N ALA A 198 10.68 -16.03 -14.19
CA ALA A 198 12.11 -15.82 -14.08
C ALA A 198 12.84 -17.11 -13.66
N GLY A 199 14.12 -17.21 -14.00
CA GLY A 199 14.98 -18.32 -13.57
C GLY A 199 14.73 -19.61 -14.35
N GLY A 200 14.16 -19.51 -15.56
CA GLY A 200 14.01 -20.64 -16.46
C GLY A 200 15.36 -21.18 -16.96
N PRO A 201 15.39 -22.40 -17.53
CA PRO A 201 16.59 -22.97 -18.13
C PRO A 201 17.08 -22.19 -19.37
N ARG A 202 16.21 -21.34 -19.93
CA ARG A 202 16.41 -20.50 -21.09
C ARG A 202 16.04 -19.07 -20.71
N PRO A 203 17.02 -18.17 -20.51
CA PRO A 203 16.73 -16.78 -20.12
C PRO A 203 15.84 -16.03 -21.10
N GLU A 204 15.79 -16.45 -22.37
CA GLU A 204 14.88 -15.89 -23.38
C GLU A 204 13.39 -16.19 -23.13
N ASP A 205 13.10 -17.17 -22.27
CA ASP A 205 11.73 -17.50 -21.86
C ASP A 205 11.26 -16.71 -20.63
N ASP A 206 12.17 -15.96 -19.98
CA ASP A 206 11.85 -15.10 -18.86
C ASP A 206 11.05 -13.88 -19.36
N THR A 207 9.96 -13.56 -18.66
CA THR A 207 9.03 -12.52 -19.10
C THR A 207 8.31 -11.88 -17.92
N GLU A 208 7.90 -10.64 -18.12
CA GLU A 208 7.16 -9.82 -17.17
C GLU A 208 5.94 -9.23 -17.87
N VAL A 209 4.78 -9.34 -17.23
CA VAL A 209 3.50 -8.81 -17.75
C VAL A 209 2.73 -8.15 -16.61
N TRP A 210 2.08 -7.03 -16.91
CA TRP A 210 1.06 -6.45 -16.05
C TRP A 210 -0.31 -6.91 -16.55
N GLU A 211 -1.03 -7.62 -15.69
CA GLU A 211 -2.42 -8.02 -15.93
C GLU A 211 -3.29 -6.99 -15.20
N ASP A 212 -4.00 -6.19 -15.98
CA ASP A 212 -4.68 -4.98 -15.53
C ASP A 212 -6.17 -4.97 -15.89
N ASN A 213 -6.77 -6.15 -16.13
CA ASN A 213 -8.18 -6.29 -16.47
C ASN A 213 -8.57 -5.48 -17.72
N GLY A 214 -7.71 -5.48 -18.75
CA GLY A 214 -7.93 -4.69 -19.96
C GLY A 214 -7.84 -3.17 -19.73
N GLY A 215 -6.97 -2.75 -18.81
CA GLY A 215 -6.69 -1.35 -18.47
C GLY A 215 -7.58 -0.74 -17.38
N SER A 216 -8.57 -1.48 -16.85
CA SER A 216 -9.48 -0.96 -15.82
C SER A 216 -9.03 -1.28 -14.39
N GLY A 217 -8.11 -2.22 -14.23
CA GLY A 217 -7.81 -2.86 -12.95
C GLY A 217 -9.00 -3.62 -12.37
N TRP A 218 -8.80 -4.17 -11.18
CA TRP A 218 -9.88 -4.68 -10.34
C TRP A 218 -10.11 -3.73 -9.17
N THR A 219 -11.28 -3.85 -8.57
CA THR A 219 -11.66 -3.11 -7.37
C THR A 219 -12.24 -4.04 -6.33
N ILE A 220 -11.83 -3.85 -5.07
CA ILE A 220 -12.46 -4.45 -3.91
C ILE A 220 -12.91 -3.38 -2.93
N ARG A 221 -13.90 -3.74 -2.11
CA ARG A 221 -14.29 -2.97 -0.93
C ARG A 221 -13.50 -3.45 0.28
N LEU A 222 -12.84 -2.53 0.98
CA LEU A 222 -12.15 -2.81 2.24
C LEU A 222 -13.11 -2.94 3.42
#